data_AF-A0A920ALC9-F1
#
_entry.id   AF-A0A920ALC9-F1
#
_cell.length_a   1.000
_cell.length_b   1.000
_cell.length_c   1.000
_cell.angle_alpha   90.00
_cell.angle_beta   90.00
_cell.angle_gamma   90.00
#
_symmetry.space_group_name_H-M   'P 1'
#
loop_
_entity.id
_entity.type
_entity.pdbx_description
1 polymer ?
#
loop_
_entity_poly.entity_id
_entity_poly.type
_entity_poly.pdbx_seq_one_letter_code
_entity_poly.pdbx_strand_id
1 'polypeptide(L)'
;MPRTKSLATLINHYGNEREFKLKSNKISDVYKILNREIFNNRLKKPYILTRRMHGALGLFEFNPYATKHCYRITLHNKFKNFQEFVEILGHEMVHYYQKLVLKQNSAKHNKEFYSFKKKFKKIGLNLKRVYR
;
A
#
# COMPACT_ATOMS: atom_id res chain seq x y z
N MET A 1 -21.12 -11.53 -9.27
CA MET A 1 -20.03 -10.77 -8.61
C MET A 1 -19.31 -9.91 -9.65
N PRO A 2 -19.08 -8.61 -9.44
CA PRO A 2 -18.38 -7.79 -10.41
C PRO A 2 -16.92 -8.28 -10.55
N ARG A 3 -16.51 -8.60 -11.79
CA ARG A 3 -15.13 -9.00 -12.12
C ARG A 3 -14.17 -7.86 -11.78
N THR A 4 -13.53 -7.92 -10.62
CA THR A 4 -12.46 -6.97 -10.28
C THR A 4 -11.28 -7.24 -11.21
N LYS A 5 -10.81 -6.21 -11.94
CA LYS A 5 -9.62 -6.35 -12.81
C LYS A 5 -8.46 -6.92 -11.99
N SER A 6 -7.74 -7.89 -12.55
CA SER A 6 -6.57 -8.48 -11.88
C SER A 6 -5.47 -7.41 -11.71
N LEU A 7 -4.59 -7.57 -10.71
CA LEU A 7 -3.48 -6.65 -10.52
C LEU A 7 -2.59 -6.59 -11.76
N ALA A 8 -2.31 -7.73 -12.37
CA ALA A 8 -1.52 -7.83 -13.60
C ALA A 8 -2.14 -7.03 -14.75
N THR A 9 -3.47 -7.07 -14.91
CA THR A 9 -4.18 -6.27 -15.91
C THR A 9 -4.01 -4.77 -15.66
N LEU A 10 -4.05 -4.33 -14.40
CA LEU A 10 -3.84 -2.92 -14.04
C LEU A 10 -2.39 -2.49 -14.29
N ILE A 11 -1.42 -3.33 -13.91
CA ILE A 11 0.00 -3.06 -14.15
C ILE A 11 0.29 -2.96 -15.65
N ASN A 12 -0.23 -3.88 -16.48
CA ASN A 12 -0.02 -3.82 -17.92
C ASN A 12 -0.69 -2.59 -18.56
N HIS A 13 -1.91 -2.25 -18.12
CA HIS A 13 -2.65 -1.11 -18.66
C HIS A 13 -1.95 0.23 -18.34
N TYR A 14 -1.36 0.38 -17.16
CA TYR A 14 -0.71 1.62 -16.72
C TYR A 14 0.83 1.58 -16.78
N GLY A 15 1.42 0.46 -17.20
CA GLY A 15 2.88 0.23 -17.16
C GLY A 15 3.68 1.12 -18.11
N ASN A 16 3.03 1.67 -19.14
CA ASN A 16 3.66 2.57 -20.11
C ASN A 16 3.67 4.04 -19.66
N GLU A 17 2.99 4.40 -18.56
CA GLU A 17 2.99 5.77 -18.04
C GLU A 17 4.31 6.08 -17.30
N ARG A 18 5.09 7.03 -17.82
CA ARG A 18 6.37 7.48 -17.24
C ARG A 18 6.25 8.36 -15.98
N GLU A 19 5.06 8.89 -15.71
CA GLU A 19 4.72 9.60 -14.47
C GLU A 19 3.28 9.24 -14.10
N PHE A 20 3.07 8.63 -12.93
CA PHE A 20 1.75 8.26 -12.47
C PHE A 20 1.21 9.29 -11.47
N LYS A 21 0.14 9.99 -11.86
CA LYS A 21 -0.63 10.87 -10.96
C LYS A 21 -1.79 10.11 -10.33
N LEU A 22 -1.86 10.14 -9.00
CA LEU A 22 -2.90 9.44 -8.25
C LEU A 22 -4.30 10.03 -8.50
N LYS A 23 -5.28 9.14 -8.67
CA LYS A 23 -6.71 9.44 -8.55
C LYS A 23 -7.30 8.61 -7.41
N SER A 24 -8.21 9.21 -6.63
CA SER A 24 -8.77 8.62 -5.41
C SER A 24 -9.49 7.27 -5.64
N ASN A 25 -10.20 7.13 -6.75
CA ASN A 25 -10.87 5.89 -7.14
C ASN A 25 -9.88 4.72 -7.31
N LYS A 26 -8.75 4.95 -7.98
CA LYS A 26 -7.72 3.92 -8.24
C LYS A 26 -7.08 3.40 -6.96
N ILE A 27 -6.85 4.27 -5.98
CA ILE A 27 -6.31 3.90 -4.66
C ILE A 27 -7.19 2.84 -4.00
N SER A 28 -8.51 3.06 -4.01
CA SER A 28 -9.43 2.16 -3.34
C SER A 28 -9.49 0.78 -4.00
N ASP A 29 -9.36 0.70 -5.32
CA ASP A 29 -9.39 -0.58 -6.04
C ASP A 29 -8.12 -1.38 -5.80
N VAL A 30 -6.96 -0.73 -5.90
CA VAL A 30 -5.66 -1.36 -5.66
C VAL A 30 -5.53 -1.80 -4.21
N TYR A 31 -6.01 -0.99 -3.26
CA TYR A 31 -6.07 -1.38 -1.85
C TYR A 31 -6.88 -2.66 -1.64
N LYS A 32 -8.07 -2.77 -2.24
CA LYS A 32 -8.92 -3.98 -2.15
C LYS A 32 -8.20 -5.20 -2.72
N ILE A 33 -7.55 -5.05 -3.86
CA ILE A 33 -6.79 -6.14 -4.49
C ILE A 33 -5.63 -6.57 -3.58
N LEU A 34 -4.80 -5.64 -3.11
CA LEU A 34 -3.69 -5.96 -2.20
C LEU A 34 -4.18 -6.61 -0.90
N ASN A 35 -5.27 -6.12 -0.31
CA ASN A 35 -5.86 -6.69 0.90
C ASN A 35 -6.28 -8.15 0.68
N ARG A 36 -6.91 -8.44 -0.46
CA ARG A 36 -7.32 -9.80 -0.83
C ARG A 36 -6.10 -10.71 -1.05
N GLU A 37 -5.16 -10.30 -1.91
CA GLU A 37 -4.08 -11.15 -2.39
C GLU A 37 -2.95 -11.37 -1.36
N ILE A 38 -2.64 -10.35 -0.55
CA ILE A 38 -1.47 -10.37 0.35
C ILE A 38 -1.91 -10.62 1.80
N PHE A 39 -3.02 -10.00 2.20
CA PHE A 39 -3.44 -9.90 3.60
C PHE A 39 -4.69 -10.74 3.93
N ASN A 40 -5.19 -11.54 2.98
CA ASN A 40 -6.37 -12.40 3.14
C ASN A 40 -7.59 -11.63 3.70
N ASN A 41 -7.80 -10.40 3.22
CA ASN A 41 -8.87 -9.50 3.66
C ASN A 41 -8.86 -9.14 5.17
N ARG A 42 -7.72 -9.29 5.86
CA ARG A 42 -7.61 -9.00 7.30
C ARG A 42 -7.47 -7.52 7.66
N LEU A 43 -7.30 -6.64 6.67
CA LEU A 43 -7.18 -5.20 6.90
C LEU A 43 -8.52 -4.49 6.69
N LYS A 44 -8.88 -3.60 7.62
CA LYS A 44 -10.00 -2.65 7.46
C LYS A 44 -9.51 -1.46 6.64
N LYS A 45 -10.34 -0.84 5.80
CA LYS A 45 -9.91 0.32 5.00
C LYS A 45 -9.50 1.50 5.91
N PRO A 46 -8.22 1.95 5.91
CA PRO A 46 -7.79 3.12 6.67
C PRO A 46 -8.20 4.42 5.97
N TYR A 47 -8.00 5.55 6.63
CA TYR A 47 -8.07 6.85 5.95
C TYR A 47 -6.85 7.01 5.05
N ILE A 48 -7.07 7.19 3.74
CA ILE A 48 -5.98 7.35 2.76
C ILE A 48 -5.97 8.80 2.27
N LEU A 49 -4.86 9.49 2.52
CA LEU A 49 -4.62 10.88 2.12
C LEU A 49 -3.58 10.92 1.00
N THR A 50 -3.77 11.81 0.03
CA THR A 50 -2.77 12.09 -1.00
C THR A 50 -2.30 13.52 -0.87
N ARG A 51 -0.99 13.73 -0.75
CA ARG A 51 -0.37 15.07 -0.71
C ARG A 51 1.06 15.01 -1.24
N ARG A 52 1.66 16.16 -1.54
CA ARG A 52 3.11 16.23 -1.77
C ARG A 52 3.84 15.90 -0.47
N MET A 53 4.89 15.08 -0.54
CA MET A 53 5.71 14.69 0.61
C MET A 53 7.18 14.98 0.29
N HIS A 54 7.95 15.40 1.29
CA HIS A 54 9.39 15.64 1.12
C HIS A 54 10.17 14.46 1.71
N GLY A 55 11.03 13.84 0.91
CA GLY A 55 11.90 12.72 1.35
C GLY A 55 11.20 11.36 1.54
N ALA A 56 9.91 11.24 1.22
CA ALA A 56 9.16 9.98 1.34
C ALA A 56 8.05 9.87 0.28
N LEU A 57 7.68 8.64 -0.07
CA LEU A 57 6.60 8.33 -1.03
C LEU A 57 5.32 7.82 -0.37
N GLY A 58 5.43 7.30 0.85
CA GLY A 58 4.35 6.75 1.66
C GLY A 58 4.64 6.91 3.15
N LEU A 59 3.59 6.94 3.96
CA LEU A 59 3.69 6.95 5.41
C LEU A 59 2.42 6.36 6.04
N PHE A 60 2.59 5.31 6.83
CA PHE A 60 1.56 4.80 7.74
C PHE A 60 1.67 5.45 9.13
N GLU A 61 0.55 5.92 9.65
CA GLU A 61 0.43 6.53 10.97
C GLU A 61 -0.70 5.87 11.76
N PHE A 62 -0.44 5.66 13.06
CA PHE A 62 -1.45 5.26 14.02
C PHE A 62 -1.54 6.30 15.14
N ASN A 63 -2.72 6.88 15.33
CA ASN A 63 -3.00 7.79 16.43
C ASN A 63 -4.19 7.25 17.25
N PRO A 64 -3.96 6.70 18.45
CA PRO A 64 -5.04 6.17 19.29
C PRO A 64 -5.99 7.26 19.81
N TYR A 65 -5.55 8.52 19.84
CA TYR A 65 -6.33 9.66 20.34
C TYR A 65 -7.09 10.40 19.22
N ALA A 66 -7.01 9.93 17.98
CA ALA A 66 -7.74 10.56 16.87
C ALA A 66 -9.25 10.31 17.00
N THR A 67 -10.03 11.38 16.91
CA THR A 67 -11.51 11.34 17.06
C THR A 67 -12.24 10.67 15.88
N LYS A 68 -11.61 10.58 14.71
CA LYS A 68 -12.22 10.00 13.49
C LYS A 68 -11.40 8.88 12.85
N HIS A 69 -10.10 9.09 12.65
CA HIS A 69 -9.27 8.20 11.84
C HIS A 69 -8.00 7.80 12.59
N CYS A 70 -8.08 6.71 13.36
CA CYS A 70 -6.94 6.20 14.12
C CYS A 70 -5.84 5.60 13.24
N TYR A 71 -6.17 5.12 12.05
CA TYR A 71 -5.23 4.56 11.07
C TYR A 71 -5.23 5.42 9.82
N ARG A 72 -4.06 5.96 9.46
CA ARG A 72 -3.88 6.80 8.27
C ARG A 72 -2.75 6.26 7.41
N ILE A 73 -2.97 6.21 6.09
CA ILE A 73 -1.92 6.03 5.09
C ILE A 73 -1.86 7.32 4.27
N THR A 74 -0.70 7.98 4.26
CA THR A 74 -0.44 9.13 3.42
C THR A 74 0.42 8.69 2.24
N LEU A 75 0.01 9.03 1.02
CA LEU A 75 0.74 8.75 -0.22
C LEU A 75 1.20 10.04 -0.88
N HIS A 76 2.38 10.01 -1.49
CA HIS A 76 2.87 11.10 -2.34
C HIS A 76 1.94 11.26 -3.55
N ASN A 77 1.71 12.50 -4.00
CA ASN A 77 0.79 12.80 -5.11
C ASN A 77 1.28 12.42 -6.52
N LYS A 78 2.51 11.91 -6.62
CA LYS A 78 3.21 11.54 -7.85
C LYS A 78 4.12 10.34 -7.59
N PHE A 79 4.18 9.45 -8.56
CA PHE A 79 5.09 8.29 -8.58
C PHE A 79 5.72 8.17 -9.97
N LYS A 80 6.86 7.49 -10.03
CA LYS A 80 7.58 7.18 -11.27
C LYS A 80 6.70 6.37 -12.23
N ASN A 81 5.96 5.40 -11.72
CA ASN A 81 5.03 4.59 -12.53
C ASN A 81 3.96 3.95 -11.63
N PHE A 82 3.01 3.26 -12.25
CA PHE A 82 1.95 2.58 -11.51
C PHE A 82 2.47 1.48 -10.58
N GLN A 83 3.51 0.74 -10.98
CA GLN A 83 4.08 -0.31 -10.15
C GLN A 83 4.69 0.25 -8.85
N GLU A 84 5.42 1.36 -8.91
CA GLU A 84 5.96 2.03 -7.73
C GLU A 84 4.85 2.44 -6.77
N PHE A 85 3.77 3.03 -7.29
CA PHE A 85 2.59 3.34 -6.48
C PHE A 85 2.03 2.09 -5.77
N VAL A 86 1.84 0.98 -6.50
CA VAL A 86 1.29 -0.26 -5.94
C VAL A 86 2.23 -0.84 -4.88
N GLU A 87 3.54 -0.82 -5.12
CA GLU A 87 4.56 -1.30 -4.19
C GLU A 87 4.62 -0.44 -2.91
N ILE A 88 4.56 0.89 -3.04
CA ILE A 88 4.51 1.82 -1.90
C ILE A 88 3.23 1.63 -1.08
N LEU A 89 2.07 1.56 -1.72
CA LEU A 89 0.81 1.30 -1.00
C LEU A 89 0.86 -0.05 -0.29
N GLY A 90 1.37 -1.10 -0.96
CA GLY A 90 1.60 -2.39 -0.34
C GLY A 90 2.54 -2.32 0.86
N HIS A 91 3.65 -1.58 0.76
CA HIS A 91 4.60 -1.36 1.85
C HIS A 91 3.91 -0.78 3.09
N GLU A 92 3.16 0.32 2.93
CA GLU A 92 2.43 0.93 4.04
C GLU A 92 1.34 0.00 4.60
N MET A 93 0.71 -0.83 3.77
CA MET A 93 -0.24 -1.85 4.22
C MET A 93 0.41 -2.95 5.07
N VAL A 94 1.70 -3.28 4.85
CA VAL A 94 2.43 -4.22 5.73
C VAL A 94 2.63 -3.61 7.11
N HIS A 95 3.03 -2.34 7.20
CA HIS A 95 3.12 -1.63 8.48
C HIS A 95 1.78 -1.55 9.20
N TYR A 96 0.71 -1.31 8.43
CA TYR A 96 -0.63 -1.35 8.98
C TYR A 96 -1.01 -2.75 9.51
N TYR A 97 -0.67 -3.82 8.79
CA TYR A 97 -0.88 -5.18 9.25
C TYR A 97 -0.12 -5.50 10.54
N GLN A 98 1.15 -5.10 10.65
CA GLN A 98 1.94 -5.26 11.87
C GLN A 98 1.24 -4.62 13.07
N LYS A 99 0.70 -3.41 12.92
CA LYS A 99 0.00 -2.72 14.00
C LYS A 99 -1.37 -3.31 14.30
N LEU A 100 -2.20 -3.52 13.28
CA LEU A 100 -3.60 -3.93 13.46
C LEU A 100 -3.71 -5.41 13.87
N VAL A 101 -2.98 -6.27 13.18
CA VAL A 101 -3.15 -7.73 13.24
C VAL A 101 -2.14 -8.37 14.16
N LEU A 102 -0.86 -7.98 14.06
CA LEU A 102 0.20 -8.53 14.91
C LEU A 102 0.34 -7.78 16.24
N LYS A 103 -0.41 -6.69 16.43
CA LYS A 103 -0.39 -5.83 17.63
C LYS A 103 1.01 -5.32 18.00
N GLN A 104 1.91 -5.21 17.01
CA GLN A 104 3.25 -4.71 17.23
C GLN A 104 3.23 -3.18 17.39
N ASN A 105 3.97 -2.67 18.37
CA ASN A 105 4.02 -1.23 18.65
C ASN A 105 4.95 -0.44 17.73
N SER A 106 5.70 -1.10 16.85
CA SER A 106 6.63 -0.47 15.94
C SER A 106 6.41 -0.87 14.48
N ALA A 107 6.32 0.11 13.58
CA ALA A 107 6.32 -0.09 12.12
C ALA A 107 7.76 -0.28 11.61
N LYS A 108 8.40 -1.39 12.01
CA LYS A 108 9.80 -1.69 11.67
C LYS A 108 9.89 -2.71 10.54
N HIS A 109 10.96 -2.63 9.74
CA HIS A 109 11.32 -3.65 8.74
C HIS A 109 12.00 -4.87 9.39
N ASN A 110 11.24 -5.59 10.23
CA ASN A 110 11.67 -6.78 10.97
C ASN A 110 11.38 -8.09 10.20
N LYS A 111 11.55 -9.24 10.84
CA LYS A 111 11.27 -10.56 10.26
C LYS A 111 9.85 -10.66 9.72
N GLU A 112 8.88 -10.10 10.43
CA GLU A 112 7.48 -10.09 10.04
C GLU A 112 7.26 -9.27 8.78
N PHE A 113 7.91 -8.11 8.64
CA PHE A 113 7.88 -7.32 7.40
C PHE A 113 8.41 -8.13 6.21
N TYR A 114 9.60 -8.72 6.34
CA TYR A 114 10.21 -9.48 5.24
C TYR A 114 9.49 -10.80 4.93
N SER A 115 8.69 -11.33 5.85
CA SER A 115 7.84 -12.51 5.59
C SER A 115 6.85 -12.29 4.44
N PHE A 116 6.48 -11.03 4.15
CA PHE A 116 5.60 -10.67 3.04
C PHE A 116 6.30 -10.68 1.68
N LYS A 117 7.64 -10.70 1.62
CA LYS A 117 8.39 -10.62 0.36
C LYS A 117 7.99 -11.70 -0.65
N LYS A 118 7.74 -12.94 -0.18
CA LYS A 118 7.29 -14.05 -1.03
C LYS A 118 5.87 -13.81 -1.59
N LYS A 119 4.99 -13.20 -0.80
CA LYS A 119 3.61 -12.86 -1.24
C LYS A 119 3.62 -11.75 -2.28
N PHE A 120 4.41 -10.70 -2.08
CA PHE A 120 4.61 -9.63 -3.08
C PHE A 120 5.15 -10.20 -4.40
N LYS A 121 6.21 -11.01 -4.32
CA LYS A 121 6.82 -11.63 -5.52
C LYS A 121 5.83 -12.50 -6.29
N LYS A 122 4.95 -13.23 -5.60
CA LYS A 122 3.93 -14.09 -6.22
C LYS A 122 2.96 -13.31 -7.13
N ILE A 123 2.73 -12.03 -6.85
CA ILE A 123 1.83 -11.16 -7.62
C ILE A 123 2.59 -10.15 -8.50
N GLY A 124 3.89 -10.38 -8.74
CA GLY A 124 4.72 -9.54 -9.62
C GLY A 124 5.21 -8.23 -8.98
N LEU A 125 5.16 -8.10 -7.66
CA LEU A 125 5.62 -6.92 -6.93
C LEU A 125 6.91 -7.19 -6.14
N ASN A 126 7.64 -6.13 -5.82
CA ASN A 126 8.80 -6.19 -4.94
C ASN A 126 8.57 -5.40 -3.65
N LEU A 127 8.70 -6.08 -2.51
CA LEU A 127 8.74 -5.43 -1.19
C LEU A 127 10.18 -5.03 -0.86
N LYS A 128 10.43 -3.73 -0.72
CA LYS A 128 11.74 -3.14 -0.36
C LYS A 128 11.64 -2.34 0.93
N ARG A 129 12.78 -2.16 1.60
CA ARG A 129 12.90 -1.29 2.78
C ARG A 129 12.78 0.19 2.41
N VAL A 130 13.44 0.57 1.32
CA VAL A 130 13.51 1.96 0.81
C VAL A 130 13.25 1.92 -0.69
N TYR A 131 12.47 2.87 -1.16
CA TYR A 131 12.20 3.13 -2.58
C TYR A 131 12.90 4.45 -2.94
N ARG A 132 13.60 4.47 -4.07
CA ARG A 132 14.37 5.60 -4.59
C ARG A 132 13.78 6.04 -5.91
#